data_AF-A0A6P0TWS6-F1
#
_entry.id   AF-A0A6P0TWS6-F1
#
_cell.length_a   1.000
_cell.length_b   1.000
_cell.length_c   1.000
_cell.angle_alpha   90.00
_cell.angle_beta   90.00
_cell.angle_gamma   90.00
#
_symmetry.space_group_name_H-M   'P 1'
#
loop_
_entity.id
_entity.type
_entity.pdbx_description
1 polymer ?
#
loop_
_entity_poly.entity_id
_entity_poly.type
_entity_poly.pdbx_seq_one_letter_code
_entity_poly.pdbx_strand_id
1 'polypeptide(L)'
;MIDIGSTTISQLNWQIYQRLKQALSLNLRRQIFIAVCDNQQLRNSLVENLEVDLTNTIDYTEKTPNNNKNILFVTLNLNLNNPNPVTQINQWFTENPEYKKTQEYQILGFQIIGIESLTKQPSTVQWSFISNLKKIETNLSTLESSILLWINRPWLNTIKKSAPEFWHWHTGIFEFEGDPTPIAPRKNKSSLPNQQTSKSSLSPKISPPSINTVRPLMALEQKSYTTIDVESKNLTVHLLPPAPQKLPELPIGFDQEPENTPLPKWELVELANLVWSEISRKSGEEKTSLEKQQFQILKQIQDLNKSKYPSPELAIAYQALGDFHRDRVLAGEISEQSLIIAIRAYEMVIEWTFQDTGNMSQFSPSQIPVLDILNDLATLYWMLSRQIKSSKSDSLVYLERSIILYQMAIGEINPSQEETYARLQKNLGLAYGDLANYQEAEKNWQKSVMAYQEATLYLDKVTHTQDYASTLNNLGTAYWNLAQHTQAVAHLQGAISAYTEAIDYFTPEIEPLNYAMIQNNLGIAYWNLAQFQQQP
;
A
#
# COMPACT_ATOMS: atom_id res chain seq x y z
N MET A 1 -10.89 11.72 28.09
CA MET A 1 -10.54 11.58 26.67
C MET A 1 -9.16 10.97 26.62
N ILE A 2 -9.08 9.66 26.41
CA ILE A 2 -7.81 8.93 26.35
C ILE A 2 -7.56 8.68 24.87
N ASP A 3 -6.45 9.26 24.40
CA ASP A 3 -5.92 9.15 23.04
C ASP A 3 -5.08 7.86 23.00
N ILE A 4 -5.53 6.86 22.24
CA ILE A 4 -4.81 5.60 22.01
C ILE A 4 -4.67 5.47 20.49
N GLY A 5 -3.41 5.40 20.03
CA GLY A 5 -3.03 5.44 18.62
C GLY A 5 -3.75 4.38 17.80
N SER A 6 -4.68 4.81 16.95
CA SER A 6 -5.35 3.94 15.99
C SER A 6 -4.66 4.04 14.64
N THR A 7 -3.96 2.98 14.28
CA THR A 7 -3.62 2.64 12.90
C THR A 7 -4.90 2.79 12.06
N THR A 8 -4.94 3.71 11.10
CA THR A 8 -6.16 3.90 10.30
C THR A 8 -6.37 2.65 9.46
N ILE A 9 -7.35 1.85 9.86
CA ILE A 9 -7.77 0.65 9.15
C ILE A 9 -8.25 1.09 7.75
N SER A 10 -7.68 0.55 6.67
CA SER A 10 -8.13 0.82 5.29
C SER A 10 -9.63 0.61 5.14
N GLN A 11 -10.33 1.26 4.20
CA GLN A 11 -11.79 1.13 4.07
C GLN A 11 -12.22 -0.34 3.91
N LEU A 12 -11.43 -1.13 3.17
CA LEU A 12 -11.62 -2.57 3.04
C LEU A 12 -11.40 -3.28 4.39
N ASN A 13 -10.27 -3.05 5.05
CA ASN A 13 -9.99 -3.65 6.36
C ASN A 13 -11.03 -3.24 7.41
N TRP A 14 -11.62 -2.05 7.30
CA TRP A 14 -12.64 -1.55 8.20
C TRP A 14 -13.97 -2.26 7.95
N GLN A 15 -14.34 -2.47 6.68
CA GLN A 15 -15.50 -3.30 6.34
C GLN A 15 -15.33 -4.74 6.86
N ILE A 16 -14.13 -5.31 6.72
CA ILE A 16 -13.80 -6.65 7.22
C ILE A 16 -13.87 -6.69 8.75
N TYR A 17 -13.34 -5.66 9.42
CA TYR A 17 -13.45 -5.48 10.86
C TYR A 17 -14.91 -5.40 11.32
N GLN A 18 -15.76 -4.59 10.67
CA GLN A 18 -17.18 -4.51 11.02
C GLN A 18 -17.90 -5.84 10.84
N ARG A 19 -17.58 -6.60 9.79
CA ARG A 19 -18.14 -7.95 9.58
C ARG A 19 -17.68 -8.94 10.65
N LEU A 20 -16.40 -8.91 11.02
CA LEU A 20 -15.86 -9.73 12.10
C LEU A 20 -16.55 -9.40 13.44
N LYS A 21 -16.63 -8.11 13.78
CA LYS A 21 -17.33 -7.62 14.97
C LYS A 21 -18.79 -8.09 15.00
N GLN A 22 -19.51 -7.93 13.89
CA GLN A 22 -20.91 -8.35 13.79
C GLN A 22 -21.05 -9.87 13.99
N ALA A 23 -20.20 -10.68 13.35
CA ALA A 23 -20.22 -12.13 13.50
C ALA A 23 -19.97 -12.57 14.96
N LEU A 24 -19.02 -11.93 15.64
CA LEU A 24 -18.72 -12.19 17.05
C LEU A 24 -19.85 -11.72 17.99
N SER A 25 -20.50 -10.60 17.68
CA SER A 25 -21.60 -10.06 18.49
C SER A 25 -22.87 -10.93 18.50
N LEU A 26 -23.02 -11.86 17.54
CA LEU A 26 -24.10 -12.84 17.56
C LEU A 26 -23.98 -13.85 18.72
N ASN A 27 -22.80 -13.91 19.35
CA ASN A 27 -22.50 -14.72 20.52
C ASN A 27 -22.94 -16.19 20.41
N LEU A 28 -22.69 -16.81 19.25
CA LEU A 28 -23.04 -18.20 18.98
C LEU A 28 -22.00 -19.16 19.59
N ARG A 29 -22.47 -20.30 20.10
CA ARG A 29 -21.61 -21.36 20.67
C ARG A 29 -20.86 -22.11 19.56
N ARG A 30 -19.69 -22.67 19.90
CA ARG A 30 -18.94 -23.62 19.06
C ARG A 30 -18.57 -23.06 17.68
N GLN A 31 -18.22 -21.78 17.62
CA GLN A 31 -17.80 -21.12 16.38
C GLN A 31 -16.28 -20.98 16.33
N ILE A 32 -15.69 -21.22 15.16
CA ILE A 32 -14.25 -21.01 14.92
C ILE A 32 -14.09 -19.95 13.84
N PHE A 33 -13.61 -18.77 14.22
CA PHE A 33 -13.29 -17.69 13.31
C PHE A 33 -11.79 -17.62 13.08
N ILE A 34 -11.39 -17.28 11.86
CA ILE A 34 -10.00 -17.08 11.48
C ILE A 34 -9.84 -15.63 11.02
N ALA A 35 -8.98 -14.86 11.69
CA ALA A 35 -8.57 -13.56 11.21
C ALA A 35 -7.14 -13.66 10.65
N VAL A 36 -7.01 -13.43 9.35
CA VAL A 36 -5.72 -13.45 8.65
C VAL A 36 -5.19 -12.03 8.58
N CYS A 37 -4.06 -11.78 9.23
CA CYS A 37 -3.43 -10.47 9.23
C CYS A 37 -1.92 -10.62 9.29
N ASP A 38 -1.24 -10.30 8.18
CA ASP A 38 0.22 -10.36 8.10
C ASP A 38 0.88 -9.17 8.80
N ASN A 39 0.21 -8.03 8.83
CA ASN A 39 0.69 -6.83 9.51
C ASN A 39 0.42 -6.93 11.02
N GLN A 40 1.50 -7.12 11.80
CA GLN A 40 1.45 -7.29 13.25
C GLN A 40 0.83 -6.08 13.98
N GLN A 41 1.09 -4.86 13.50
CA GLN A 41 0.58 -3.63 14.12
C GLN A 41 -0.92 -3.48 13.88
N LEU A 42 -1.37 -3.65 12.63
CA LEU A 42 -2.79 -3.66 12.28
C LEU A 42 -3.53 -4.71 13.12
N ARG A 43 -3.01 -5.93 13.19
CA ARG A 43 -3.58 -6.99 14.02
C ARG A 43 -3.74 -6.56 15.48
N ASN A 44 -2.69 -6.03 16.11
CA ASN A 44 -2.75 -5.61 17.51
C ASN A 44 -3.80 -4.50 17.72
N SER A 45 -3.88 -3.51 16.82
CA SER A 45 -4.93 -2.50 16.87
C SER A 45 -6.34 -3.10 16.73
N LEU A 46 -6.52 -4.08 15.82
CA LEU A 46 -7.82 -4.75 15.64
C LEU A 46 -8.20 -5.60 16.87
N VAL A 47 -7.24 -6.29 17.48
CA VAL A 47 -7.40 -7.08 18.71
C VAL A 47 -7.89 -6.20 19.86
N GLU A 48 -7.23 -5.07 20.08
CA GLU A 48 -7.60 -4.11 21.13
C GLU A 48 -8.98 -3.51 20.87
N ASN A 49 -9.25 -3.10 19.62
CA ASN A 49 -10.56 -2.56 19.26
C ASN A 49 -11.68 -3.57 19.45
N LEU A 50 -11.49 -4.84 19.06
CA LEU A 50 -12.47 -5.90 19.27
C LEU A 50 -12.75 -6.14 20.76
N GLU A 51 -11.71 -6.16 21.59
CA GLU A 51 -11.85 -6.37 23.03
C GLU A 51 -12.66 -5.24 23.67
N VAL A 52 -12.38 -3.99 23.31
CA VAL A 52 -13.14 -2.81 23.77
C VAL A 52 -14.58 -2.83 23.26
N ASP A 53 -14.75 -3.08 21.96
CA ASP A 53 -16.05 -3.01 21.30
C ASP A 53 -17.03 -4.07 21.79
N LEU A 54 -16.56 -5.30 22.05
CA LEU A 54 -17.39 -6.43 22.50
C LEU A 54 -17.58 -6.46 24.02
N THR A 55 -16.78 -5.71 24.77
CA THR A 55 -16.98 -5.54 26.22
C THR A 55 -17.99 -4.42 26.54
N ASN A 56 -18.07 -3.38 25.70
CA ASN A 56 -18.90 -2.19 25.96
C ASN A 56 -20.31 -2.20 25.32
N THR A 57 -20.69 -3.23 24.56
CA THR A 57 -21.89 -3.20 23.71
C THR A 57 -23.22 -3.57 24.39
N ILE A 58 -23.26 -3.84 25.70
CA ILE A 58 -24.52 -4.11 26.41
C ILE A 58 -24.68 -3.15 27.58
N ASP A 59 -25.21 -1.97 27.29
CA ASP A 59 -25.75 -1.09 28.33
C ASP A 59 -27.02 -0.40 27.82
N TYR A 60 -28.04 -1.20 27.52
CA TYR A 60 -29.44 -0.75 27.43
C TYR A 60 -30.35 -1.87 27.89
N THR A 61 -30.47 -2.04 29.20
CA THR A 61 -31.71 -2.27 29.96
C THR A 61 -31.36 -2.92 31.30
N GLU A 62 -31.87 -2.30 32.36
CA GLU A 62 -31.81 -2.70 33.77
C GLU A 62 -30.54 -2.35 34.58
N LYS A 63 -30.65 -1.20 35.25
CA LYS A 63 -29.83 -0.86 36.43
C LYS A 63 -29.97 -1.96 37.48
N THR A 64 -28.98 -2.83 37.58
CA THR A 64 -28.68 -3.55 38.83
C THR A 64 -27.33 -3.08 39.37
N PRO A 65 -27.24 -2.71 40.66
CA PRO A 65 -26.01 -2.21 41.24
C PRO A 65 -25.16 -3.41 41.68
N ASN A 66 -24.42 -4.01 40.76
CA ASN A 66 -23.27 -4.82 41.11
C ASN A 66 -22.20 -4.69 40.04
N ASN A 67 -21.01 -4.23 40.46
CA ASN A 67 -19.80 -4.01 39.67
C ASN A 67 -19.19 -5.32 39.12
N ASN A 68 -19.97 -6.16 38.45
CA ASN A 68 -19.42 -7.28 37.70
C ASN A 68 -19.26 -6.83 36.25
N LYS A 69 -18.02 -6.61 35.83
CA LYS A 69 -17.70 -6.42 34.40
C LYS A 69 -18.25 -7.63 33.64
N ASN A 70 -19.23 -7.42 32.76
CA ASN A 70 -19.72 -8.43 31.84
C ASN A 70 -18.65 -8.68 30.77
N ILE A 71 -17.65 -9.49 31.12
CA ILE A 71 -16.63 -9.93 30.16
C ILE A 71 -17.29 -10.92 29.21
N LEU A 72 -17.34 -10.57 27.92
CA LEU A 72 -17.91 -11.41 26.86
C LEU A 72 -16.83 -11.92 25.89
N PHE A 73 -15.67 -11.26 25.84
CA PHE A 73 -14.60 -11.59 24.91
C PHE A 73 -13.23 -11.45 25.59
N VAL A 74 -12.38 -12.48 25.46
CA VAL A 74 -11.11 -12.58 26.20
C VAL A 74 -9.94 -12.76 25.24
N THR A 75 -8.86 -12.01 25.45
CA THR A 75 -7.61 -12.14 24.68
C THR A 75 -6.62 -13.07 25.36
N LEU A 76 -6.16 -14.11 24.65
CA LEU A 76 -5.16 -15.06 25.11
C LEU A 76 -3.93 -15.05 24.19
N ASN A 77 -2.74 -14.92 24.79
CA ASN A 77 -1.47 -15.12 24.09
C ASN A 77 -1.15 -16.62 24.00
N LEU A 78 -0.90 -17.15 22.82
CA LEU A 78 -0.56 -18.57 22.62
C LEU A 78 0.72 -18.94 23.40
N ASN A 79 0.64 -19.99 24.23
CA ASN A 79 1.78 -20.49 24.98
C ASN A 79 2.69 -21.30 24.05
N LEU A 80 3.89 -20.78 23.76
CA LEU A 80 4.84 -21.43 22.84
C LEU A 80 5.43 -22.74 23.39
N ASN A 81 5.42 -22.97 24.71
CA ASN A 81 5.89 -24.22 25.31
C ASN A 81 4.85 -25.35 25.17
N ASN A 82 3.57 -24.99 25.10
CA ASN A 82 2.47 -25.92 24.87
C ASN A 82 1.39 -25.22 24.02
N PRO A 83 1.57 -25.17 22.69
CA PRO A 83 0.70 -24.39 21.81
C PRO A 83 -0.63 -25.14 21.59
N ASN A 84 -1.53 -25.06 22.57
CA ASN A 84 -2.84 -25.68 22.55
C ASN A 84 -3.92 -24.65 22.93
N PRO A 85 -4.64 -24.09 21.94
CA PRO A 85 -5.71 -23.12 22.16
C PRO A 85 -6.76 -23.57 23.20
N VAL A 86 -7.19 -24.83 23.12
CA VAL A 86 -8.24 -25.37 24.01
C VAL A 86 -7.74 -25.53 25.43
N THR A 87 -6.51 -26.00 25.62
CA THR A 87 -5.93 -26.09 26.96
C THR A 87 -5.80 -24.72 27.61
N GLN A 88 -5.45 -23.69 26.84
CA GLN A 88 -5.35 -22.32 27.37
C GLN A 88 -6.71 -21.73 27.76
N ILE A 89 -7.76 -22.00 26.98
CA ILE A 89 -9.13 -21.62 27.33
C ILE A 89 -9.58 -22.33 28.63
N ASN A 90 -9.33 -23.64 28.73
CA ASN A 90 -9.67 -24.41 29.93
C ASN A 90 -8.87 -23.95 31.17
N GLN A 91 -7.61 -23.56 30.98
CA GLN A 91 -6.80 -22.97 32.04
C GLN A 91 -7.41 -21.63 32.50
N TRP A 92 -7.80 -20.77 31.57
CA TRP A 92 -8.46 -19.50 31.90
C TRP A 92 -9.75 -19.72 32.72
N PHE A 93 -10.59 -20.69 32.36
CA PHE A 93 -11.78 -21.04 33.17
C PHE A 93 -11.46 -21.62 34.55
N THR A 94 -10.29 -22.22 34.71
CA THR A 94 -9.83 -22.74 36.01
C THR A 94 -9.36 -21.60 36.91
N GLU A 95 -8.73 -20.58 36.32
CA GLU A 95 -8.29 -19.36 36.99
C GLU A 95 -9.46 -18.41 37.31
N ASN A 96 -10.55 -18.49 36.54
CA ASN A 96 -11.74 -17.63 36.67
C ASN A 96 -13.03 -18.47 36.84
N PRO A 97 -13.19 -19.22 37.94
CA PRO A 97 -14.26 -20.19 38.14
C PRO A 97 -15.68 -19.59 38.18
N GLU A 98 -15.81 -18.30 38.46
CA GLU A 98 -17.07 -17.55 38.44
C GLU A 98 -17.72 -17.51 37.06
N TYR A 99 -16.91 -17.54 35.99
CA TYR A 99 -17.37 -17.57 34.60
C TYR A 99 -17.66 -18.99 34.08
N LYS A 100 -17.32 -20.02 34.86
CA LYS A 100 -17.63 -21.41 34.53
C LYS A 100 -19.08 -21.77 34.86
N LYS A 101 -19.65 -21.12 35.88
CA LYS A 101 -21.05 -21.33 36.35
C LYS A 101 -22.08 -20.61 35.47
N THR A 102 -21.68 -19.59 34.72
CA THR A 102 -22.56 -18.80 33.82
C THR A 102 -22.79 -19.45 32.46
N GLN A 103 -22.26 -20.66 32.20
CA GLN A 103 -22.46 -21.41 30.95
C GLN A 103 -23.93 -21.64 30.57
N GLU A 104 -24.88 -21.53 31.51
CA GLU A 104 -26.31 -21.62 31.19
C GLU A 104 -26.85 -20.37 30.46
N TYR A 105 -26.23 -19.19 30.61
CA TYR A 105 -26.79 -17.93 30.08
C TYR A 105 -25.80 -17.00 29.34
N GLN A 106 -24.49 -17.11 29.57
CA GLN A 106 -23.49 -16.23 28.95
C GLN A 106 -22.40 -17.04 28.25
N ILE A 107 -22.33 -16.90 26.93
CA ILE A 107 -21.31 -17.51 26.08
C ILE A 107 -20.13 -16.56 26.04
N LEU A 108 -18.94 -17.08 26.34
CA LEU A 108 -17.67 -16.35 26.26
C LEU A 108 -16.98 -16.66 24.94
N GLY A 109 -16.51 -15.62 24.26
CA GLY A 109 -15.60 -15.74 23.13
C GLY A 109 -14.15 -15.53 23.52
N PHE A 110 -13.23 -16.16 22.78
CA PHE A 110 -11.79 -16.05 23.00
C PHE A 110 -11.09 -15.68 21.71
N GLN A 111 -10.20 -14.70 21.75
CA GLN A 111 -9.25 -14.44 20.67
C GLN A 111 -7.85 -14.91 21.06
N ILE A 112 -7.21 -15.67 20.17
CA ILE A 112 -5.86 -16.19 20.38
C ILE A 112 -4.90 -15.47 19.45
N ILE A 113 -3.89 -14.83 20.05
CA ILE A 113 -2.81 -14.10 19.37
C ILE A 113 -1.45 -14.79 19.61
N GLY A 114 -0.42 -14.42 18.84
CA GLY A 114 0.94 -14.93 19.01
C GLY A 114 1.26 -16.20 18.19
N ILE A 115 0.33 -16.68 17.34
CA ILE A 115 0.53 -17.83 16.46
C ILE A 115 1.70 -17.59 15.48
N GLU A 116 1.89 -16.35 15.02
CA GLU A 116 3.00 -15.96 14.15
C GLU A 116 4.38 -16.23 14.76
N SER A 117 4.48 -16.23 16.10
CA SER A 117 5.73 -16.46 16.82
C SER A 117 6.18 -17.93 16.75
N LEU A 118 5.26 -18.86 16.41
CA LEU A 118 5.60 -20.26 16.16
C LEU A 118 6.56 -20.42 14.99
N THR A 119 6.57 -19.49 14.03
CA THR A 119 7.49 -19.50 12.88
C THR A 119 8.96 -19.47 13.33
N LYS A 120 9.24 -18.89 14.50
CA LYS A 120 10.57 -18.80 15.10
C LYS A 120 10.89 -19.99 16.03
N GLN A 121 9.97 -20.94 16.20
CA GLN A 121 10.11 -22.08 17.11
C GLN A 121 10.61 -23.33 16.37
N PRO A 122 11.20 -24.31 17.08
CA PRO A 122 11.58 -25.59 16.49
C PRO A 122 10.40 -26.31 15.82
N SER A 123 10.65 -27.12 14.79
CA SER A 123 9.60 -27.83 14.05
C SER A 123 8.74 -28.72 14.95
N THR A 124 9.28 -29.27 16.04
CA THR A 124 8.54 -30.06 17.03
C THR A 124 7.41 -29.26 17.70
N VAL A 125 7.68 -28.00 18.03
CA VAL A 125 6.69 -27.08 18.64
C VAL A 125 5.64 -26.68 17.60
N GLN A 126 6.07 -26.36 16.38
CA GLN A 126 5.16 -26.05 15.27
C GLN A 126 4.22 -27.22 14.96
N TRP A 127 4.75 -28.45 14.91
CA TRP A 127 3.96 -29.67 14.72
C TRP A 127 3.02 -29.97 15.89
N SER A 128 3.45 -29.69 17.12
CA SER A 128 2.58 -29.82 18.29
C SER A 128 1.34 -28.92 18.17
N PHE A 129 1.50 -27.68 17.70
CA PHE A 129 0.36 -26.78 17.46
C PHE A 129 -0.62 -27.36 16.44
N ILE A 130 -0.13 -27.80 15.28
CA ILE A 130 -0.95 -28.44 14.24
C ILE A 130 -1.64 -29.71 14.76
N SER A 131 -0.92 -30.54 15.53
CA SER A 131 -1.50 -31.74 16.15
C SER A 131 -2.61 -31.39 17.13
N ASN A 132 -2.48 -30.30 17.88
CA ASN A 132 -3.51 -29.84 18.80
C ASN A 132 -4.74 -29.29 18.04
N LEU A 133 -4.56 -28.56 16.93
CA LEU A 133 -5.68 -28.13 16.08
C LEU A 133 -6.49 -29.32 15.55
N LYS A 134 -5.83 -30.40 15.13
CA LYS A 134 -6.53 -31.65 14.73
C LYS A 134 -7.36 -32.24 15.86
N LYS A 135 -6.88 -32.17 17.11
CA LYS A 135 -7.61 -32.65 18.29
C LYS A 135 -8.78 -31.76 18.70
N ILE A 136 -8.91 -30.54 18.14
CA ILE A 136 -10.07 -29.69 18.42
C ILE A 136 -11.34 -30.36 17.87
N GLU A 137 -11.25 -31.08 16.75
CA GLU A 137 -12.34 -31.85 16.16
C GLU A 137 -13.05 -32.75 17.18
N THR A 138 -12.27 -33.54 17.93
CA THR A 138 -12.83 -34.48 18.92
C THR A 138 -13.41 -33.79 20.14
N ASN A 139 -13.08 -32.51 20.36
CA ASN A 139 -13.44 -31.75 21.56
C ASN A 139 -14.40 -30.58 21.27
N LEU A 140 -14.84 -30.39 20.03
CA LEU A 140 -15.70 -29.27 19.64
C LEU A 140 -17.04 -29.27 20.40
N SER A 141 -17.56 -30.46 20.71
CA SER A 141 -18.77 -30.65 21.51
C SER A 141 -18.62 -30.21 22.97
N THR A 142 -17.39 -30.14 23.47
CA THR A 142 -17.07 -29.70 24.84
C THR A 142 -16.72 -28.22 24.93
N LEU A 143 -16.48 -27.58 23.78
CA LEU A 143 -16.13 -26.18 23.68
C LEU A 143 -17.39 -25.33 23.52
N GLU A 144 -17.97 -24.87 24.62
CA GLU A 144 -19.17 -24.00 24.61
C GLU A 144 -18.88 -22.54 24.20
N SER A 145 -17.68 -22.25 23.70
CA SER A 145 -17.17 -20.91 23.40
C SER A 145 -16.95 -20.68 21.90
N SER A 146 -16.92 -19.41 21.48
CA SER A 146 -16.39 -19.02 20.17
C SER A 146 -14.88 -18.79 20.27
N ILE A 147 -14.14 -19.17 19.24
CA ILE A 147 -12.69 -18.97 19.15
C ILE A 147 -12.39 -18.13 17.91
N LEU A 148 -11.61 -17.08 18.06
CA LEU A 148 -10.99 -16.31 16.97
C LEU A 148 -9.48 -16.59 16.97
N LEU A 149 -8.95 -17.16 15.90
CA LEU A 149 -7.50 -17.32 15.74
C LEU A 149 -6.94 -16.21 14.86
N TRP A 150 -5.99 -15.44 15.38
CA TRP A 150 -5.22 -14.49 14.60
C TRP A 150 -3.98 -15.14 14.01
N ILE A 151 -3.93 -15.25 12.67
CA ILE A 151 -2.84 -15.93 11.95
C ILE A 151 -2.30 -15.08 10.81
N ASN A 152 -1.09 -15.38 10.36
CA ASN A 152 -0.54 -14.82 9.11
C ASN A 152 -0.79 -15.80 7.93
N ARG A 153 -0.62 -15.34 6.69
CA ARG A 153 -0.81 -16.13 5.47
C ARG A 153 0.05 -17.42 5.44
N PRO A 154 1.31 -17.45 5.93
CA PRO A 154 2.05 -18.69 6.11
C PRO A 154 1.34 -19.74 6.99
N TRP A 155 0.80 -19.33 8.15
CA TRP A 155 0.07 -20.23 9.04
C TRP A 155 -1.31 -20.60 8.48
N LEU A 156 -1.99 -19.70 7.77
CA LEU A 156 -3.21 -20.01 7.02
C LEU A 156 -2.97 -21.18 6.06
N ASN A 157 -1.94 -21.07 5.22
CA ASN A 157 -1.59 -22.11 4.26
C ASN A 157 -1.12 -23.40 4.94
N THR A 158 -0.37 -23.29 6.03
CA THR A 158 0.10 -24.44 6.79
C THR A 158 -1.05 -25.21 7.44
N ILE A 159 -2.03 -24.51 8.03
CA ILE A 159 -3.23 -25.13 8.63
C ILE A 159 -4.10 -25.77 7.55
N LYS A 160 -4.38 -25.07 6.44
CA LYS A 160 -5.13 -25.63 5.29
C LYS A 160 -4.57 -26.95 4.82
N LYS A 161 -3.23 -27.03 4.67
CA LYS A 161 -2.54 -28.23 4.18
C LYS A 161 -2.40 -29.32 5.24
N SER A 162 -2.10 -28.93 6.48
CA SER A 162 -1.62 -29.86 7.50
C SER A 162 -2.71 -30.30 8.46
N ALA A 163 -3.82 -29.55 8.59
CA ALA A 163 -4.99 -29.86 9.41
C ALA A 163 -6.29 -29.54 8.64
N PRO A 164 -6.56 -30.24 7.52
CA PRO A 164 -7.68 -29.94 6.65
C PRO A 164 -9.03 -30.17 7.33
N GLU A 165 -9.19 -31.17 8.21
CA GLU A 165 -10.47 -31.39 8.90
C GLU A 165 -10.82 -30.22 9.81
N PHE A 166 -9.86 -29.76 10.63
CA PHE A 166 -10.00 -28.55 11.43
C PHE A 166 -10.36 -27.34 10.56
N TRP A 167 -9.71 -27.21 9.40
CA TRP A 167 -9.99 -26.12 8.46
C TRP A 167 -11.46 -26.13 8.01
N HIS A 168 -12.05 -27.27 7.68
CA HIS A 168 -13.46 -27.33 7.24
C HIS A 168 -14.48 -26.88 8.31
N TRP A 169 -14.09 -26.84 9.59
CA TRP A 169 -14.96 -26.43 10.69
C TRP A 169 -14.94 -24.93 11.00
N HIS A 170 -14.17 -24.12 10.27
CA HIS A 170 -14.21 -22.68 10.48
C HIS A 170 -15.59 -22.10 10.08
N THR A 171 -16.12 -21.23 10.92
CA THR A 171 -17.36 -20.48 10.69
C THR A 171 -17.15 -19.35 9.69
N GLY A 172 -16.01 -18.68 9.75
CA GLY A 172 -15.73 -17.52 8.91
C GLY A 172 -14.26 -17.12 8.91
N ILE A 173 -13.82 -16.57 7.78
CA ILE A 173 -12.45 -16.07 7.57
C ILE A 173 -12.53 -14.58 7.27
N PHE A 174 -11.66 -13.81 7.91
CA PHE A 174 -11.56 -12.36 7.79
C PHE A 174 -10.11 -12.01 7.43
N GLU A 175 -9.86 -11.78 6.14
CA GLU A 175 -8.51 -11.54 5.62
C GLU A 175 -8.26 -10.03 5.49
N PHE A 176 -7.40 -9.51 6.35
CA PHE A 176 -7.00 -8.11 6.32
C PHE A 176 -5.86 -7.92 5.32
N GLU A 177 -6.06 -7.04 4.34
CA GLU A 177 -5.05 -6.72 3.33
C GLU A 177 -3.93 -5.84 3.91
N GLY A 178 -2.69 -6.10 3.48
CA GLY A 178 -1.59 -5.15 3.63
C GLY A 178 -1.64 -4.12 2.50
N ASP A 179 -1.48 -2.83 2.81
CA ASP A 179 -1.56 -1.75 1.83
C ASP A 179 -0.48 -1.85 0.71
N PRO A 180 -0.71 -1.31 -0.51
CA PRO A 180 0.27 -1.34 -1.60
C PRO A 180 1.56 -0.62 -1.16
N THR A 181 2.68 -1.29 -1.38
CA THR A 181 3.98 -0.90 -0.84
C THR A 181 4.97 -0.60 -1.98
N PRO A 182 5.84 0.43 -1.86
CA PRO A 182 6.86 0.79 -2.87
C PRO A 182 7.79 -0.37 -3.34
N ILE A 183 8.77 -0.09 -4.22
CA ILE A 183 9.65 -1.13 -4.79
C ILE A 183 10.43 -1.87 -3.67
N ALA A 184 10.72 -3.16 -3.81
CA ALA A 184 11.53 -3.92 -2.86
C ALA A 184 12.94 -3.29 -2.62
N PRO A 185 13.60 -3.57 -1.49
CA PRO A 185 14.90 -2.97 -1.13
C PRO A 185 15.95 -3.16 -2.23
N ARG A 186 16.63 -2.08 -2.64
CA ARG A 186 17.70 -2.16 -3.66
C ARG A 186 18.84 -3.04 -3.13
N LYS A 187 19.16 -4.15 -3.81
CA LYS A 187 20.33 -4.99 -3.47
C LYS A 187 21.60 -4.18 -3.69
N ASN A 188 22.34 -3.89 -2.62
CA ASN A 188 23.65 -3.23 -2.66
C ASN A 188 24.63 -3.96 -3.61
N LYS A 189 24.84 -3.42 -4.81
CA LYS A 189 26.10 -3.62 -5.57
C LYS A 189 27.06 -2.49 -5.20
N SER A 190 27.45 -2.41 -3.93
CA SER A 190 28.52 -1.53 -3.47
C SER A 190 29.62 -2.36 -2.80
N SER A 191 30.25 -3.23 -3.60
CA SER A 191 31.66 -3.54 -3.37
C SER A 191 32.46 -2.69 -4.34
N LEU A 192 33.29 -1.79 -3.79
CA LEU A 192 34.23 -0.97 -4.55
C LEU A 192 35.11 -1.86 -5.43
N PRO A 193 35.30 -1.56 -6.73
CA PRO A 193 36.41 -2.09 -7.49
C PRO A 193 37.64 -1.21 -7.30
N ASN A 194 38.72 -1.86 -6.85
CA ASN A 194 40.08 -1.33 -6.86
C ASN A 194 40.47 -0.77 -8.23
N GLN A 195 41.28 0.29 -8.18
CA GLN A 195 41.99 0.88 -9.30
C GLN A 195 42.68 -0.20 -10.17
N GLN A 196 42.38 -0.20 -11.47
CA GLN A 196 43.36 -0.54 -12.49
C GLN A 196 43.06 0.17 -13.82
N THR A 197 44.14 0.64 -14.40
CA THR A 197 44.29 1.57 -15.53
C THR A 197 44.00 0.94 -16.89
N SER A 198 43.37 1.69 -17.80
CA SER A 198 43.74 1.68 -19.23
C SER A 198 43.12 2.85 -20.01
N LYS A 199 43.97 3.52 -20.80
CA LYS A 199 43.71 4.66 -21.68
C LYS A 199 43.10 4.24 -23.02
N SER A 200 42.42 5.19 -23.68
CA SER A 200 42.25 5.43 -25.14
C SER A 200 40.77 5.62 -25.53
N SER A 201 40.39 6.28 -26.62
CA SER A 201 40.72 7.59 -27.21
C SER A 201 39.72 7.80 -28.37
N LEU A 202 39.36 9.05 -28.63
CA LEU A 202 38.83 9.61 -29.89
C LEU A 202 37.33 9.42 -30.25
N SER A 203 36.62 10.55 -30.27
CA SER A 203 35.43 10.85 -31.11
C SER A 203 35.91 11.42 -32.47
N PRO A 204 35.06 11.60 -33.52
CA PRO A 204 34.13 12.76 -33.53
C PRO A 204 32.82 12.66 -34.36
N LYS A 205 31.85 13.48 -33.91
CA LYS A 205 30.92 14.39 -34.64
C LYS A 205 30.01 13.87 -35.77
N ILE A 206 28.70 14.06 -35.57
CA ILE A 206 27.78 14.77 -36.51
C ILE A 206 26.80 15.61 -35.68
N SER A 207 26.51 16.85 -36.13
CA SER A 207 25.52 17.80 -35.58
C SER A 207 24.58 18.25 -36.72
N PRO A 208 23.54 19.09 -36.47
CA PRO A 208 22.12 18.73 -36.36
C PRO A 208 21.28 19.30 -37.54
N PRO A 209 19.93 19.26 -37.46
CA PRO A 209 19.19 20.45 -37.85
C PRO A 209 18.31 21.00 -36.73
N SER A 210 18.16 22.31 -36.80
CA SER A 210 17.55 23.22 -35.85
C SER A 210 16.29 23.86 -36.44
N ILE A 211 15.51 24.52 -35.55
CA ILE A 211 14.70 25.75 -35.73
C ILE A 211 13.17 25.60 -35.58
N ASN A 212 12.74 26.04 -34.37
CA ASN A 212 11.67 26.99 -33.99
C ASN A 212 10.19 26.62 -34.31
N THR A 213 9.21 26.80 -33.41
CA THR A 213 8.85 28.04 -32.67
C THR A 213 7.97 27.80 -31.42
N VAL A 214 8.34 28.42 -30.29
CA VAL A 214 7.54 29.18 -29.28
C VAL A 214 6.24 28.56 -28.65
N ARG A 215 6.35 28.12 -27.36
CA ARG A 215 5.55 28.34 -26.09
C ARG A 215 3.99 28.46 -26.10
N PRO A 216 3.22 28.37 -24.97
CA PRO A 216 3.47 27.97 -23.55
C PRO A 216 2.36 27.04 -22.92
N LEU A 217 2.40 26.89 -21.58
CA LEU A 217 1.54 26.15 -20.63
C LEU A 217 0.00 26.38 -20.69
N MET A 218 -0.71 25.33 -20.25
CA MET A 218 -2.04 25.23 -19.60
C MET A 218 -3.15 26.23 -19.94
N ALA A 219 -4.26 25.71 -20.51
CA ALA A 219 -5.61 26.20 -20.22
C ALA A 219 -6.65 25.07 -20.46
N LEU A 220 -7.56 24.91 -19.49
CA LEU A 220 -8.88 24.32 -19.70
C LEU A 220 -9.62 25.14 -20.76
N GLU A 221 -9.97 24.54 -21.91
CA GLU A 221 -11.15 24.98 -22.66
C GLU A 221 -11.95 23.77 -23.16
N GLN A 222 -13.20 23.73 -22.71
CA GLN A 222 -14.29 22.94 -23.26
C GLN A 222 -14.42 23.21 -24.77
N LYS A 223 -14.51 22.16 -25.59
CA LYS A 223 -15.32 22.17 -26.81
C LYS A 223 -15.67 20.76 -27.26
N SER A 224 -16.96 20.50 -27.14
CA SER A 224 -17.84 19.51 -27.76
C SER A 224 -17.22 18.57 -28.80
N TYR A 225 -17.33 17.26 -28.56
CA TYR A 225 -17.20 16.26 -29.61
C TYR A 225 -18.57 15.63 -29.89
N THR A 226 -19.10 16.01 -31.04
CA THR A 226 -20.16 15.33 -31.77
C THR A 226 -19.79 13.88 -32.06
N THR A 227 -20.77 12.99 -31.85
CA THR A 227 -20.89 11.63 -32.39
C THR A 227 -20.24 11.45 -33.76
N ILE A 228 -19.49 10.36 -34.00
CA ILE A 228 -19.43 9.68 -35.30
C ILE A 228 -19.06 8.19 -35.11
N ASP A 229 -19.68 7.43 -36.00
CA ASP A 229 -19.75 6.00 -36.23
C ASP A 229 -18.47 5.17 -36.18
N VAL A 230 -18.72 3.93 -35.77
CA VAL A 230 -17.96 2.72 -36.00
C VAL A 230 -17.80 2.49 -37.51
N GLU A 231 -16.59 2.67 -38.03
CA GLU A 231 -15.95 1.82 -39.07
C GLU A 231 -14.71 2.53 -39.63
N SER A 232 -13.52 2.13 -39.20
CA SER A 232 -12.35 1.93 -40.09
C SER A 232 -11.08 1.59 -39.29
N LYS A 233 -10.42 0.53 -39.74
CA LYS A 233 -9.09 0.10 -39.33
C LYS A 233 -8.08 1.20 -39.67
N ASN A 234 -7.45 1.79 -38.66
CA ASN A 234 -6.04 2.23 -38.66
C ASN A 234 -5.69 2.79 -37.27
N LEU A 235 -4.86 2.04 -36.51
CA LEU A 235 -4.26 2.54 -35.27
C LEU A 235 -3.31 3.69 -35.61
N THR A 236 -3.64 4.89 -35.15
CA THR A 236 -2.71 6.01 -35.13
C THR A 236 -2.36 6.27 -33.66
N VAL A 237 -1.10 6.04 -33.32
CA VAL A 237 -0.54 6.23 -31.97
C VAL A 237 -0.57 7.72 -31.63
N HIS A 238 -1.38 8.11 -30.63
CA HIS A 238 -1.39 9.48 -30.12
C HIS A 238 -0.41 9.62 -28.95
N LEU A 239 0.72 10.27 -29.21
CA LEU A 239 1.75 10.62 -28.24
C LEU A 239 1.21 11.67 -27.25
N LEU A 240 1.44 11.44 -25.96
CA LEU A 240 1.17 12.37 -24.86
C LEU A 240 2.00 13.66 -25.01
N PRO A 241 1.51 14.81 -24.47
CA PRO A 241 2.28 16.05 -24.44
C PRO A 241 3.57 15.91 -23.60
N PRO A 242 4.63 16.67 -23.90
CA PRO A 242 5.91 16.57 -23.19
C PRO A 242 5.79 16.95 -21.71
N ALA A 243 6.53 16.22 -20.86
CA ALA A 243 6.55 16.43 -19.42
C ALA A 243 7.04 17.85 -19.04
N PRO A 244 6.52 18.45 -17.96
CA PRO A 244 7.04 19.71 -17.45
C PRO A 244 8.49 19.54 -16.97
N GLN A 245 9.38 20.43 -17.40
CA GLN A 245 10.83 20.38 -17.15
C GLN A 245 11.25 20.82 -15.72
N LYS A 246 10.29 21.21 -14.86
CA LYS A 246 10.53 21.67 -13.48
C LYS A 246 9.33 21.29 -12.59
N LEU A 247 9.58 20.84 -11.35
CA LEU A 247 8.51 20.61 -10.37
C LEU A 247 7.73 21.92 -10.14
N PRO A 248 6.39 21.89 -10.04
CA PRO A 248 5.63 23.05 -9.57
C PRO A 248 6.05 23.40 -8.14
N GLU A 249 6.36 24.67 -7.90
CA GLU A 249 6.65 25.18 -6.56
C GLU A 249 5.42 24.97 -5.65
N LEU A 250 5.67 24.61 -4.38
CA LEU A 250 4.63 24.51 -3.36
C LEU A 250 3.87 25.85 -3.25
N PRO A 251 2.53 25.87 -3.20
CA PRO A 251 1.81 27.06 -2.80
C PRO A 251 1.92 27.19 -1.28
N ILE A 252 3.10 27.57 -0.80
CA ILE A 252 3.26 28.18 0.52
C ILE A 252 3.78 29.57 0.21
N GLY A 253 2.92 30.57 0.37
CA GLY A 253 3.22 31.95 0.01
C GLY A 253 4.48 32.44 0.72
N PHE A 254 5.57 32.56 -0.04
CA PHE A 254 6.67 33.43 0.27
C PHE A 254 7.16 34.03 -1.04
N ASP A 255 6.78 35.29 -1.25
CA ASP A 255 7.39 36.15 -2.26
C ASP A 255 8.90 36.18 -2.02
N GLN A 256 9.69 35.61 -2.94
CA GLN A 256 10.90 36.22 -3.54
C GLN A 256 11.59 35.25 -4.52
N GLU A 257 11.73 35.71 -5.77
CA GLU A 257 12.52 35.11 -6.85
C GLU A 257 14.06 35.23 -6.60
N PRO A 258 14.91 34.51 -7.36
CA PRO A 258 16.03 33.77 -6.79
C PRO A 258 17.40 34.45 -6.98
N GLU A 259 18.27 34.28 -6.00
CA GLU A 259 19.73 34.32 -6.19
C GLU A 259 20.30 32.91 -5.97
N ASN A 260 21.19 32.47 -6.87
CA ASN A 260 21.99 31.25 -6.80
C ASN A 260 22.56 31.00 -5.39
N THR A 261 21.81 30.31 -4.53
CA THR A 261 22.18 30.09 -3.14
C THR A 261 22.20 28.60 -2.82
N PRO A 262 23.17 28.14 -1.99
CA PRO A 262 23.13 26.79 -1.46
C PRO A 262 21.80 26.60 -0.73
N LEU A 263 21.28 25.38 -0.81
CA LEU A 263 20.05 24.90 -0.19
C LEU A 263 19.59 25.75 1.00
N PRO A 264 18.36 26.29 0.99
CA PRO A 264 17.91 27.17 2.04
C PRO A 264 18.10 26.48 3.40
N LYS A 265 18.88 27.12 4.26
CA LYS A 265 19.25 26.60 5.59
C LYS A 265 18.03 26.18 6.43
N TRP A 266 16.84 26.67 6.10
CA TRP A 266 15.58 26.39 6.77
C TRP A 266 14.93 25.03 6.38
N GLU A 267 15.03 24.56 5.13
CA GLU A 267 14.48 23.26 4.70
C GLU A 267 15.22 22.08 5.36
N LEU A 268 16.53 22.24 5.54
CA LEU A 268 17.37 21.32 6.28
C LEU A 268 17.06 21.26 7.77
N VAL A 269 16.74 22.41 8.35
CA VAL A 269 16.30 22.52 9.75
C VAL A 269 14.92 21.90 9.90
N GLU A 270 14.01 22.10 8.95
CA GLU A 270 12.70 21.46 8.92
C GLU A 270 12.82 19.94 8.85
N LEU A 271 13.59 19.39 7.90
CA LEU A 271 13.79 17.94 7.77
C LEU A 271 14.46 17.34 9.00
N ALA A 272 15.49 18.00 9.54
CA ALA A 272 16.14 17.56 10.77
C ALA A 272 15.18 17.60 11.96
N ASN A 273 14.34 18.63 12.08
CA ASN A 273 13.34 18.76 13.13
C ASN A 273 12.23 17.72 13.00
N LEU A 274 11.76 17.43 11.78
CA LEU A 274 10.78 16.39 11.51
C LEU A 274 11.31 15.02 11.98
N VAL A 275 12.52 14.67 11.58
CA VAL A 275 13.14 13.40 11.98
C VAL A 275 13.41 13.36 13.49
N TRP A 276 13.88 14.46 14.08
CA TRP A 276 14.07 14.55 15.53
C TRP A 276 12.77 14.42 16.31
N SER A 277 11.67 14.99 15.82
CA SER A 277 10.36 14.86 16.43
C SER A 277 9.87 13.41 16.42
N GLU A 278 10.14 12.68 15.34
CA GLU A 278 9.78 11.27 15.20
C GLU A 278 10.59 10.39 16.16
N ILE A 279 11.91 10.60 16.25
CA ILE A 279 12.81 9.87 17.17
C ILE A 279 12.44 10.17 18.63
N SER A 280 12.11 11.41 18.96
CA SER A 280 11.83 11.83 20.34
C SER A 280 10.49 11.31 20.87
N ARG A 281 9.55 10.99 19.99
CA ARG A 281 8.20 10.47 20.34
C ARG A 281 8.23 9.06 20.95
N LYS A 282 9.36 8.35 20.85
CA LYS A 282 9.57 6.98 21.39
C LYS A 282 10.43 6.95 22.67
N SER A 283 10.61 8.08 23.36
CA SER A 283 11.58 8.19 24.46
C SER A 283 11.10 7.53 25.77
N GLY A 284 11.77 6.42 26.12
CA GLY A 284 11.67 5.68 27.38
C GLY A 284 12.70 4.55 27.52
N GLU A 285 13.22 4.03 26.40
CA GLU A 285 14.20 2.92 26.38
C GLU A 285 15.44 3.23 25.53
N GLU A 286 16.45 2.37 25.64
CA GLU A 286 17.71 2.42 24.88
C GLU A 286 17.44 2.50 23.37
N LYS A 287 18.06 3.47 22.66
CA LYS A 287 17.84 3.67 21.22
C LYS A 287 18.02 2.37 20.44
N THR A 288 16.98 2.00 19.70
CA THR A 288 16.96 0.79 18.87
C THR A 288 18.04 0.86 17.77
N SER A 289 18.43 -0.29 17.21
CA SER A 289 19.41 -0.33 16.11
C SER A 289 18.98 0.52 14.90
N LEU A 290 17.67 0.61 14.63
CA LEU A 290 17.10 1.43 13.55
C LEU A 290 17.26 2.93 13.83
N GLU A 291 16.95 3.38 15.05
CA GLU A 291 17.09 4.79 15.45
C GLU A 291 18.55 5.24 15.43
N LYS A 292 19.48 4.34 15.76
CA LYS A 292 20.92 4.59 15.61
C LYS A 292 21.31 4.77 14.14
N GLN A 293 20.78 3.95 13.23
CA GLN A 293 21.04 4.06 11.79
C GLN A 293 20.48 5.36 11.20
N GLN A 294 19.23 5.72 11.54
CA GLN A 294 18.60 6.98 11.12
C GLN A 294 19.40 8.20 11.62
N PHE A 295 19.84 8.16 12.89
CA PHE A 295 20.66 9.22 13.47
C PHE A 295 22.04 9.35 12.78
N GLN A 296 22.66 8.23 12.38
CA GLN A 296 23.91 8.25 11.63
C GLN A 296 23.74 8.91 10.26
N ILE A 297 22.67 8.58 9.53
CA ILE A 297 22.35 9.19 8.22
C ILE A 297 22.16 10.70 8.38
N LEU A 298 21.38 11.15 9.37
CA LEU A 298 21.20 12.57 9.64
C LEU A 298 22.48 13.30 10.01
N LYS A 299 23.31 12.70 10.86
CA LYS A 299 24.59 13.29 11.23
C LYS A 299 25.49 13.45 10.00
N GLN A 300 25.49 12.46 9.11
CA GLN A 300 26.20 12.53 7.84
C GLN A 300 25.67 13.67 6.96
N ILE A 301 24.34 13.81 6.81
CA ILE A 301 23.72 14.93 6.07
C ILE A 301 24.12 16.28 6.69
N GLN A 302 24.08 16.41 8.02
CA GLN A 302 24.46 17.64 8.72
C GLN A 302 25.94 17.98 8.55
N ASP A 303 26.82 16.98 8.59
CA ASP A 303 28.26 17.18 8.43
C ASP A 303 28.60 17.55 6.98
N LEU A 304 27.98 16.91 5.99
CA LEU A 304 28.15 17.22 4.56
C LEU A 304 27.67 18.63 4.20
N ASN A 305 26.55 19.08 4.79
CA ASN A 305 26.00 20.42 4.54
C ASN A 305 26.86 21.58 5.08
N LYS A 306 27.79 21.31 6.01
CA LYS A 306 28.74 22.35 6.48
C LYS A 306 29.71 22.78 5.38
N SER A 307 29.87 21.99 4.33
CA SER A 307 30.87 22.17 3.26
C SER A 307 30.46 23.17 2.16
N LYS A 308 29.35 23.90 2.32
CA LYS A 308 28.86 25.01 1.45
C LYS A 308 28.50 24.68 -0.01
N TYR A 309 28.73 23.46 -0.51
CA TYR A 309 28.34 23.05 -1.86
C TYR A 309 27.55 21.74 -1.86
N PRO A 310 26.50 21.63 -2.69
CA PRO A 310 25.83 20.36 -2.94
C PRO A 310 26.85 19.37 -3.51
N SER A 311 27.08 18.27 -2.79
CA SER A 311 28.01 17.22 -3.21
C SER A 311 27.26 15.95 -3.60
N PRO A 312 27.79 15.12 -4.51
CA PRO A 312 27.20 13.81 -4.82
C PRO A 312 26.98 12.96 -3.56
N GLU A 313 27.87 13.07 -2.57
CA GLU A 313 27.76 12.38 -1.29
C GLU A 313 26.54 12.87 -0.48
N LEU A 314 26.19 14.15 -0.60
CA LEU A 314 24.99 14.71 0.03
C LEU A 314 23.72 14.17 -0.63
N ALA A 315 23.68 14.08 -1.96
CA ALA A 315 22.56 13.45 -2.68
C ALA A 315 22.42 11.97 -2.32
N ILE A 316 23.52 11.22 -2.22
CA ILE A 316 23.52 9.82 -1.77
C ILE A 316 23.02 9.71 -0.32
N ALA A 317 23.39 10.64 0.56
CA ALA A 317 22.92 10.63 1.95
C ALA A 317 21.42 10.92 2.06
N TYR A 318 20.89 11.84 1.25
CA TYR A 318 19.44 12.06 1.14
C TYR A 318 18.72 10.86 0.53
N GLN A 319 19.30 10.24 -0.49
CA GLN A 319 18.77 9.00 -1.05
C GLN A 319 18.70 7.90 0.02
N ALA A 320 19.73 7.73 0.84
CA ALA A 320 19.73 6.76 1.93
C ALA A 320 18.64 7.05 2.98
N LEU A 321 18.39 8.33 3.28
CA LEU A 321 17.29 8.74 4.17
C LEU A 321 15.91 8.44 3.53
N GLY A 322 15.74 8.77 2.26
CA GLY A 322 14.54 8.47 1.49
C GLY A 322 14.27 6.97 1.41
N ASP A 323 15.29 6.18 1.03
CA ASP A 323 15.26 4.72 0.98
C ASP A 323 14.91 4.13 2.36
N PHE A 324 15.49 4.63 3.45
CA PHE A 324 15.18 4.17 4.81
C PHE A 324 13.69 4.37 5.18
N HIS A 325 13.14 5.56 4.92
CA HIS A 325 11.74 5.84 5.23
C HIS A 325 10.78 5.15 4.25
N ARG A 326 11.15 5.06 2.97
CA ARG A 326 10.44 4.24 1.98
C ARG A 326 10.39 2.79 2.43
N ASP A 327 11.49 2.21 2.88
CA ASP A 327 11.56 0.81 3.32
C ASP A 327 10.74 0.57 4.61
N ARG A 328 10.58 1.59 5.46
CA ARG A 328 9.65 1.52 6.59
C ARG A 328 8.19 1.57 6.14
N VAL A 329 7.89 2.40 5.14
CA VAL A 329 6.59 2.40 4.46
C VAL A 329 6.32 1.03 3.82
N LEU A 330 7.35 0.38 3.23
CA LEU A 330 7.29 -1.03 2.76
C LEU A 330 7.00 -2.03 3.86
N ALA A 331 7.57 -1.82 5.04
CA ALA A 331 7.32 -2.65 6.20
C ALA A 331 5.93 -2.41 6.82
N GLY A 332 5.13 -1.49 6.25
CA GLY A 332 3.79 -1.14 6.72
C GLY A 332 3.76 -0.06 7.81
N GLU A 333 4.90 0.58 8.11
CA GLU A 333 4.97 1.71 9.04
C GLU A 333 4.56 3.02 8.34
N ILE A 334 3.31 3.07 7.86
CA ILE A 334 2.78 4.24 7.13
C ILE A 334 2.36 5.31 8.14
N SER A 335 3.22 6.31 8.32
CA SER A 335 2.89 7.53 9.06
C SER A 335 3.03 8.74 8.15
N GLU A 336 2.19 9.75 8.36
CA GLU A 336 2.26 11.01 7.62
C GLU A 336 3.67 11.61 7.70
N GLN A 337 4.29 11.56 8.89
CA GLN A 337 5.67 12.00 9.10
C GLN A 337 6.68 11.18 8.28
N SER A 338 6.56 9.84 8.26
CA SER A 338 7.48 9.00 7.47
C SER A 338 7.33 9.22 5.97
N LEU A 339 6.09 9.43 5.49
CA LEU A 339 5.85 9.82 4.10
C LEU A 339 6.47 11.18 3.79
N ILE A 340 6.24 12.19 4.63
CA ILE A 340 6.81 13.54 4.44
C ILE A 340 8.33 13.48 4.45
N ILE A 341 8.96 12.76 5.38
CA ILE A 341 10.42 12.65 5.43
C ILE A 341 10.97 11.97 4.17
N ALA A 342 10.34 10.87 3.73
CA ALA A 342 10.75 10.19 2.49
C ALA A 342 10.59 11.10 1.26
N ILE A 343 9.47 11.81 1.16
CA ILE A 343 9.18 12.77 0.08
C ILE A 343 10.26 13.85 0.07
N ARG A 344 10.48 14.52 1.20
CA ARG A 344 11.49 15.59 1.31
C ARG A 344 12.89 15.09 0.97
N ALA A 345 13.27 13.92 1.48
CA ALA A 345 14.57 13.34 1.18
C ALA A 345 14.74 13.06 -0.32
N TYR A 346 13.74 12.51 -1.00
CA TYR A 346 13.80 12.29 -2.44
C TYR A 346 13.68 13.58 -3.27
N GLU A 347 12.90 14.57 -2.83
CA GLU A 347 12.90 15.91 -3.43
C GLU A 347 14.31 16.50 -3.43
N MET A 348 15.07 16.33 -2.35
CA MET A 348 16.45 16.78 -2.30
C MET A 348 17.35 16.09 -3.33
N VAL A 349 17.12 14.80 -3.58
CA VAL A 349 17.86 14.06 -4.61
C VAL A 349 17.49 14.58 -5.99
N ILE A 350 16.19 14.76 -6.25
CA ILE A 350 15.67 15.26 -7.54
C ILE A 350 16.18 16.67 -7.81
N GLU A 351 16.10 17.57 -6.84
CA GLU A 351 16.62 18.93 -6.96
C GLU A 351 18.10 18.93 -7.32
N TRP A 352 18.92 18.11 -6.65
CA TRP A 352 20.33 17.95 -7.00
C TRP A 352 20.52 17.45 -8.44
N THR A 353 19.71 16.49 -8.90
CA THR A 353 19.82 15.93 -10.26
C THR A 353 19.38 16.89 -11.37
N PHE A 354 18.43 17.80 -11.09
CA PHE A 354 17.85 18.73 -12.07
C PHE A 354 18.34 20.18 -11.90
N GLN A 355 19.21 20.47 -10.93
CA GLN A 355 19.89 21.76 -10.85
C GLN A 355 20.74 21.96 -12.11
N ASP A 356 20.45 23.04 -12.85
CA ASP A 356 21.12 23.48 -14.08
C ASP A 356 22.60 23.83 -13.79
N THR A 357 23.42 22.80 -13.58
CA THR A 357 24.84 22.95 -13.29
C THR A 357 25.56 23.09 -14.62
N GLY A 358 25.66 24.35 -15.09
CA GLY A 358 26.38 24.78 -16.30
C GLY A 358 27.88 24.41 -16.37
N ASN A 359 28.37 23.53 -15.51
CA ASN A 359 29.61 22.77 -15.64
C ASN A 359 29.62 21.71 -14.54
N MET A 360 29.49 20.43 -14.90
CA MET A 360 30.12 19.28 -14.23
C MET A 360 29.84 17.99 -15.01
N SER A 361 30.40 17.91 -16.21
CA SER A 361 30.45 16.71 -17.05
C SER A 361 31.38 15.60 -16.49
N GLN A 362 31.72 15.62 -15.20
CA GLN A 362 32.71 14.69 -14.61
C GLN A 362 32.14 13.66 -13.63
N PHE A 363 30.87 13.76 -13.23
CA PHE A 363 30.22 12.71 -12.45
C PHE A 363 28.92 12.32 -13.13
N SER A 364 28.96 11.19 -13.82
CA SER A 364 27.81 10.66 -14.54
C SER A 364 26.66 10.37 -13.56
N PRO A 365 25.41 10.74 -13.91
CA PRO A 365 24.17 10.37 -13.20
C PRO A 365 23.98 8.87 -12.96
N SER A 366 24.86 8.02 -13.49
CA SER A 366 24.85 6.56 -13.43
C SER A 366 24.85 5.92 -12.04
N GLN A 367 25.03 6.69 -10.94
CA GLN A 367 24.91 6.15 -9.58
C GLN A 367 23.53 6.36 -8.95
N ILE A 368 22.79 7.38 -9.37
CA ILE A 368 21.47 7.71 -8.79
C ILE A 368 20.40 7.14 -9.72
N PRO A 369 19.55 6.21 -9.26
CA PRO A 369 18.50 5.62 -10.07
C PRO A 369 17.30 6.58 -10.19
N VAL A 370 17.45 7.65 -10.98
CA VAL A 370 16.47 8.75 -11.10
C VAL A 370 15.05 8.25 -11.39
N LEU A 371 14.89 7.31 -12.31
CA LEU A 371 13.57 6.75 -12.66
C LEU A 371 12.89 6.05 -11.48
N ASP A 372 13.66 5.30 -10.69
CA ASP A 372 13.12 4.61 -9.51
C ASP A 372 12.76 5.62 -8.42
N ILE A 373 13.56 6.69 -8.25
CA ILE A 373 13.28 7.76 -7.29
C ILE A 373 12.04 8.54 -7.70
N LEU A 374 11.86 8.85 -8.98
CA LEU A 374 10.64 9.50 -9.48
C LEU A 374 9.42 8.61 -9.27
N ASN A 375 9.51 7.30 -9.54
CA ASN A 375 8.44 6.36 -9.24
C ASN A 375 8.10 6.33 -7.73
N ASP A 376 9.11 6.19 -6.88
CA ASP A 376 8.93 6.11 -5.43
C ASP A 376 8.36 7.43 -4.89
N LEU A 377 8.87 8.58 -5.32
CA LEU A 377 8.37 9.90 -4.94
C LEU A 377 6.92 10.12 -5.39
N ALA A 378 6.58 9.73 -6.63
CA ALA A 378 5.22 9.78 -7.14
C ALA A 378 4.28 8.90 -6.29
N THR A 379 4.73 7.69 -5.93
CA THR A 379 3.98 6.76 -5.08
C THR A 379 3.76 7.33 -3.69
N LEU A 380 4.80 7.89 -3.07
CA LEU A 380 4.70 8.48 -1.73
C LEU A 380 3.75 9.68 -1.71
N TYR A 381 3.76 10.52 -2.75
CA TYR A 381 2.80 11.61 -2.90
C TYR A 381 1.36 11.11 -3.06
N TRP A 382 1.14 10.03 -3.82
CA TRP A 382 -0.16 9.38 -3.92
C TRP A 382 -0.61 8.76 -2.59
N MET A 383 0.30 8.16 -1.81
CA MET A 383 -0.02 7.64 -0.48
C MET A 383 -0.40 8.77 0.48
N LEU A 384 0.33 9.88 0.45
CA LEU A 384 0.09 11.04 1.30
C LEU A 384 -1.26 11.69 0.97
N SER A 385 -1.64 11.79 -0.31
CA SER A 385 -2.93 12.36 -0.72
C SER A 385 -4.13 11.63 -0.10
N ARG A 386 -4.00 10.30 0.07
CA ARG A 386 -5.03 9.43 0.66
C ARG A 386 -5.03 9.45 2.19
N GLN A 387 -3.90 9.78 2.81
CA GLN A 387 -3.77 9.81 4.27
C GLN A 387 -4.31 11.11 4.88
N ILE A 388 -4.22 12.22 4.16
CA ILE A 388 -4.66 13.53 4.65
C ILE A 388 -6.19 13.61 4.67
N LYS A 389 -6.75 13.65 5.88
CA LYS A 389 -8.21 13.72 6.12
C LYS A 389 -8.72 15.14 6.35
N SER A 390 -7.81 16.09 6.62
CA SER A 390 -8.14 17.44 7.08
C SER A 390 -8.66 18.35 5.98
N SER A 391 -8.23 18.16 4.72
CA SER A 391 -8.72 18.96 3.59
C SER A 391 -8.66 18.22 2.25
N LYS A 392 -9.79 18.24 1.52
CA LYS A 392 -9.86 17.74 0.13
C LYS A 392 -8.95 18.53 -0.82
N SER A 393 -8.69 19.82 -0.55
CA SER A 393 -7.79 20.63 -1.38
C SER A 393 -6.36 20.12 -1.32
N ASP A 394 -5.92 19.69 -0.13
CA ASP A 394 -4.54 19.30 0.11
C ASP A 394 -4.29 17.93 -0.52
N SER A 395 -5.24 16.99 -0.36
CA SER A 395 -5.23 15.71 -1.07
C SER A 395 -5.11 15.89 -2.59
N LEU A 396 -5.86 16.84 -3.17
CA LEU A 396 -5.81 17.10 -4.61
C LEU A 396 -4.41 17.54 -5.06
N VAL A 397 -3.77 18.47 -4.34
CA VAL A 397 -2.43 18.96 -4.67
C VAL A 397 -1.39 17.82 -4.67
N TYR A 398 -1.44 16.94 -3.67
CA TYR A 398 -0.50 15.80 -3.61
C TYR A 398 -0.77 14.77 -4.70
N LEU A 399 -2.03 14.56 -5.06
CA LEU A 399 -2.40 13.66 -6.15
C LEU A 399 -1.97 14.21 -7.52
N GLU A 400 -2.11 15.51 -7.76
CA GLU A 400 -1.61 16.17 -8.97
C GLU A 400 -0.08 16.08 -9.06
N ARG A 401 0.63 16.27 -7.94
CA ARG A 401 2.09 16.08 -7.87
C ARG A 401 2.51 14.66 -8.23
N SER A 402 1.80 13.66 -7.70
CA SER A 402 2.06 12.26 -8.03
C SER A 402 1.98 12.01 -9.54
N ILE A 403 0.91 12.50 -10.18
CA ILE A 403 0.71 12.35 -11.63
C ILE A 403 1.83 13.01 -12.43
N ILE A 404 2.23 14.23 -12.05
CA ILE A 404 3.32 14.95 -12.72
C ILE A 404 4.62 14.14 -12.64
N LEU A 405 4.94 13.58 -11.48
CA LEU A 405 6.16 12.81 -11.29
C LEU A 405 6.17 11.49 -12.07
N TYR A 406 5.03 10.79 -12.14
CA TYR A 406 4.90 9.63 -13.02
C TYR A 406 5.08 10.00 -14.50
N GLN A 407 4.50 11.12 -14.95
CA GLN A 407 4.67 11.60 -16.32
C GLN A 407 6.13 12.00 -16.61
N MET A 408 6.82 12.63 -15.65
CA MET A 408 8.25 12.92 -15.75
C MET A 408 9.07 11.65 -15.87
N ALA A 409 8.82 10.64 -15.03
CA ALA A 409 9.52 9.36 -15.12
C ALA A 409 9.31 8.67 -16.47
N ILE A 410 8.08 8.72 -17.00
CA ILE A 410 7.74 8.19 -18.32
C ILE A 410 8.45 8.97 -19.44
N GLY A 411 8.63 10.29 -19.30
CA GLY A 411 9.34 11.12 -20.27
C GLY A 411 10.83 10.81 -20.39
N GLU A 412 11.45 10.37 -19.29
CA GLU A 412 12.89 10.07 -19.21
C GLU A 412 13.24 8.59 -19.50
N ILE A 413 12.24 7.74 -19.75
CA ILE A 413 12.45 6.31 -19.87
C ILE A 413 13.06 5.91 -21.21
N ASN A 414 14.02 4.99 -21.19
CA ASN A 414 14.59 4.43 -22.40
C ASN A 414 13.70 3.29 -22.94
N PRO A 415 13.57 3.11 -24.27
CA PRO A 415 12.83 1.99 -24.87
C PRO A 415 13.27 0.59 -24.39
N SER A 416 14.51 0.44 -23.90
CA SER A 416 15.00 -0.82 -23.33
C SER A 416 14.48 -1.14 -21.91
N GLN A 417 13.73 -0.24 -21.29
CA GLN A 417 13.24 -0.36 -19.90
C GLN A 417 11.73 -0.63 -19.84
N GLU A 418 11.26 -1.58 -20.66
CA GLU A 418 9.84 -1.91 -20.85
C GLU A 418 9.11 -2.25 -19.55
N GLU A 419 9.74 -3.01 -18.64
CA GLU A 419 9.14 -3.37 -17.34
C GLU A 419 8.91 -2.13 -16.45
N THR A 420 9.89 -1.22 -16.40
CA THR A 420 9.76 0.03 -15.65
C THR A 420 8.69 0.92 -16.27
N TYR A 421 8.57 0.93 -17.60
CA TYR A 421 7.54 1.67 -18.32
C TYR A 421 6.15 1.16 -17.96
N ALA A 422 5.95 -0.16 -18.02
CA ALA A 422 4.69 -0.79 -17.65
C ALA A 422 4.29 -0.47 -16.20
N ARG A 423 5.24 -0.55 -15.27
CA ARG A 423 5.01 -0.23 -13.85
C ARG A 423 4.59 1.24 -13.66
N LEU A 424 5.28 2.17 -14.31
CA LEU A 424 4.94 3.61 -14.25
C LEU A 424 3.55 3.88 -14.83
N GLN A 425 3.22 3.28 -15.97
CA GLN A 425 1.91 3.41 -16.59
C GLN A 425 0.79 2.83 -15.73
N LYS A 426 1.01 1.64 -15.13
CA LYS A 426 0.08 1.04 -14.16
C LYS A 426 -0.19 1.98 -12.99
N ASN A 427 0.87 2.55 -12.40
CA ASN A 427 0.74 3.44 -11.25
C ASN A 427 0.10 4.78 -11.62
N LEU A 428 0.40 5.31 -12.80
CA LEU A 428 -0.24 6.50 -13.35
C LEU A 428 -1.75 6.27 -13.56
N GLY A 429 -2.14 5.08 -14.04
CA GLY A 429 -3.54 4.69 -14.18
C GLY A 429 -4.30 4.72 -12.85
N LEU A 430 -3.68 4.24 -11.77
CA LEU A 430 -4.25 4.31 -10.42
C LEU A 430 -4.43 5.75 -9.95
N ALA A 431 -3.41 6.60 -10.13
CA ALA A 431 -3.47 8.00 -9.72
C ALA A 431 -4.55 8.79 -10.48
N TYR A 432 -4.73 8.52 -11.77
CA TYR A 432 -5.85 9.12 -12.53
C TYR A 432 -7.22 8.64 -12.07
N GLY A 433 -7.36 7.36 -11.70
CA GLY A 433 -8.62 6.85 -11.16
C GLY A 433 -8.99 7.53 -9.84
N ASP A 434 -8.01 7.77 -8.97
CA ASP A 434 -8.25 8.54 -7.75
C ASP A 434 -8.58 10.01 -8.07
N LEU A 435 -7.91 10.64 -9.05
CA LEU A 435 -8.14 12.04 -9.42
C LEU A 435 -9.55 12.25 -9.96
N ALA A 436 -10.12 11.24 -10.63
CA ALA A 436 -11.49 11.27 -11.12
C ALA A 436 -12.54 11.48 -10.01
N ASN A 437 -12.23 11.09 -8.76
CA ASN A 437 -13.11 11.34 -7.61
C ASN A 437 -13.08 12.79 -7.11
N TYR A 438 -12.13 13.59 -7.59
CA TYR A 438 -11.96 15.00 -7.22
C TYR A 438 -12.39 15.95 -8.33
N GLN A 439 -12.01 15.67 -9.58
CA GLN A 439 -12.29 16.54 -10.72
C GLN A 439 -12.30 15.80 -12.06
N GLU A 440 -13.01 16.36 -13.03
CA GLU A 440 -13.05 15.89 -14.43
C GLU A 440 -13.19 14.36 -14.57
N ALA A 441 -14.14 13.75 -13.85
CA ALA A 441 -14.23 12.30 -13.66
C ALA A 441 -14.10 11.49 -14.96
N GLU A 442 -14.90 11.81 -15.99
CA GLU A 442 -14.85 11.14 -17.29
C GLU A 442 -13.45 11.18 -17.92
N LYS A 443 -12.84 12.37 -17.99
CA LYS A 443 -11.53 12.59 -18.61
C LYS A 443 -10.42 11.88 -17.85
N ASN A 444 -10.49 11.85 -16.52
CA ASN A 444 -9.49 11.15 -15.71
C ASN A 444 -9.67 9.64 -15.76
N TRP A 445 -10.90 9.12 -15.82
CA TRP A 445 -11.13 7.70 -16.10
C TRP A 445 -10.66 7.30 -17.51
N GLN A 446 -10.82 8.14 -18.53
CA GLN A 446 -10.24 7.91 -19.87
C GLN A 446 -8.71 7.82 -19.82
N LYS A 447 -8.04 8.73 -19.12
CA LYS A 447 -6.58 8.67 -18.93
C LYS A 447 -6.15 7.42 -18.14
N SER A 448 -6.93 7.01 -17.15
CA SER A 448 -6.70 5.78 -16.38
C SER A 448 -6.76 4.54 -17.29
N VAL A 449 -7.79 4.44 -18.15
CA VAL A 449 -7.91 3.38 -19.17
C VAL A 449 -6.70 3.38 -20.10
N MET A 450 -6.33 4.53 -20.66
CA MET A 450 -5.18 4.64 -21.57
C MET A 450 -3.89 4.17 -20.91
N ALA A 451 -3.64 4.58 -19.67
CA ALA A 451 -2.43 4.20 -18.94
C ALA A 451 -2.39 2.68 -18.66
N TYR A 452 -3.50 2.06 -18.25
CA TYR A 452 -3.54 0.61 -18.06
C TYR A 452 -3.41 -0.17 -19.37
N GLN A 453 -4.00 0.31 -20.47
CA GLN A 453 -3.81 -0.29 -21.79
C GLN A 453 -2.35 -0.21 -22.25
N GLU A 454 -1.69 0.92 -22.04
CA GLU A 454 -0.25 1.04 -22.33
C GLU A 454 0.56 0.07 -21.45
N ALA A 455 0.25 -0.03 -20.16
CA ALA A 455 0.95 -0.96 -19.26
C ALA A 455 0.84 -2.42 -19.74
N THR A 456 -0.33 -2.88 -20.20
CA THR A 456 -0.51 -4.27 -20.65
C THR A 456 0.24 -4.60 -21.94
N LEU A 457 0.60 -3.61 -22.78
CA LEU A 457 1.40 -3.85 -23.99
C LEU A 457 2.85 -4.29 -23.69
N TYR A 458 3.38 -3.89 -22.53
CA TYR A 458 4.78 -4.14 -22.14
C TYR A 458 4.92 -5.17 -21.02
N LEU A 459 3.81 -5.72 -20.53
CA LEU A 459 3.80 -6.80 -19.53
C LEU A 459 3.72 -8.15 -20.23
N ASP A 460 4.83 -8.90 -20.19
CA ASP A 460 4.83 -10.30 -20.67
C ASP A 460 3.88 -11.18 -19.83
N LYS A 461 2.97 -11.89 -20.51
CA LYS A 461 1.91 -12.68 -19.89
C LYS A 461 2.43 -13.87 -19.07
N VAL A 462 3.65 -14.34 -19.35
CA VAL A 462 4.25 -15.53 -18.72
C VAL A 462 5.20 -15.14 -17.59
N THR A 463 6.06 -14.15 -17.79
CA THR A 463 7.03 -13.74 -16.78
C THR A 463 6.45 -12.73 -15.78
N HIS A 464 5.41 -11.99 -16.16
CA HIS A 464 4.75 -10.98 -15.34
C HIS A 464 3.25 -11.26 -15.15
N THR A 465 2.88 -12.53 -15.07
CA THR A 465 1.48 -12.99 -15.00
C THR A 465 0.64 -12.26 -13.96
N GLN A 466 1.14 -12.10 -12.74
CA GLN A 466 0.39 -11.44 -11.65
C GLN A 466 0.20 -9.93 -11.91
N ASP A 467 1.25 -9.25 -12.40
CA ASP A 467 1.18 -7.83 -12.74
C ASP A 467 0.27 -7.59 -13.95
N TYR A 468 0.30 -8.47 -14.95
CA TYR A 468 -0.59 -8.43 -16.11
C TYR A 468 -2.06 -8.58 -15.69
N ALA A 469 -2.37 -9.61 -14.91
CA ALA A 469 -3.75 -9.89 -14.49
C ALA A 469 -4.30 -8.80 -13.53
N SER A 470 -3.49 -8.28 -12.61
CA SER A 470 -3.90 -7.16 -11.74
C SER A 470 -4.12 -5.86 -12.54
N THR A 471 -3.28 -5.60 -13.55
CA THR A 471 -3.46 -4.45 -14.46
C THR A 471 -4.75 -4.57 -15.25
N LEU A 472 -5.10 -5.77 -15.75
CA LEU A 472 -6.36 -6.03 -16.44
C LEU A 472 -7.58 -5.85 -15.52
N ASN A 473 -7.51 -6.30 -14.26
CA ASN A 473 -8.58 -6.04 -13.29
C ASN A 473 -8.78 -4.53 -13.06
N ASN A 474 -7.69 -3.77 -12.94
CA ASN A 474 -7.77 -2.32 -12.78
C ASN A 474 -8.28 -1.62 -14.05
N LEU A 475 -7.90 -2.09 -15.23
CA LEU A 475 -8.45 -1.66 -16.52
C LEU A 475 -9.97 -1.89 -16.57
N GLY A 476 -10.44 -3.07 -16.14
CA GLY A 476 -11.86 -3.38 -16.05
C GLY A 476 -12.60 -2.43 -15.10
N THR A 477 -11.97 -2.09 -13.98
CA THR A 477 -12.51 -1.13 -13.01
C THR A 477 -12.59 0.28 -13.59
N ALA A 478 -11.57 0.71 -14.33
CA ALA A 478 -11.55 2.02 -14.98
C ALA A 478 -12.64 2.11 -16.06
N TYR A 479 -12.81 1.06 -16.88
CA TYR A 479 -13.91 0.98 -17.85
C TYR A 479 -15.28 1.00 -17.18
N TRP A 480 -15.47 0.24 -16.10
CA TRP A 480 -16.73 0.21 -15.37
C TRP A 480 -17.09 1.60 -14.82
N ASN A 481 -16.12 2.34 -14.26
CA ASN A 481 -16.35 3.70 -13.81
C ASN A 481 -16.66 4.65 -14.97
N LEU A 482 -15.94 4.52 -16.10
CA LEU A 482 -16.19 5.36 -17.28
C LEU A 482 -17.59 5.15 -17.86
N ALA A 483 -18.13 3.92 -17.78
CA ALA A 483 -19.49 3.60 -18.18
C ALA A 483 -20.57 4.36 -17.41
N GLN A 484 -20.27 4.82 -16.19
CA GLN A 484 -21.19 5.63 -15.39
C GLN A 484 -21.28 7.08 -15.88
N HIS A 485 -20.43 7.48 -16.81
CA HIS A 485 -20.36 8.84 -17.34
C HIS A 485 -20.70 8.93 -18.83
N THR A 486 -20.21 7.99 -19.64
CA THR A 486 -20.36 8.02 -21.11
C THR A 486 -20.40 6.62 -21.68
N GLN A 487 -20.98 6.44 -22.87
CA GLN A 487 -20.95 5.21 -23.67
C GLN A 487 -21.11 3.91 -22.84
N ALA A 488 -22.10 3.88 -21.94
CA ALA A 488 -22.21 2.88 -20.88
C ALA A 488 -22.05 1.43 -21.36
N VAL A 489 -22.78 1.07 -22.43
CA VAL A 489 -22.73 -0.28 -23.02
C VAL A 489 -21.34 -0.64 -23.53
N ALA A 490 -20.68 0.25 -24.27
CA ALA A 490 -19.36 0.00 -24.85
C ALA A 490 -18.29 -0.16 -23.75
N HIS A 491 -18.34 0.70 -22.73
CA HIS A 491 -17.38 0.62 -21.62
C HIS A 491 -17.65 -0.57 -20.70
N LEU A 492 -18.91 -0.95 -20.45
CA LEU A 492 -19.21 -2.19 -19.71
C LEU A 492 -18.74 -3.44 -20.46
N GLN A 493 -18.84 -3.47 -21.79
CA GLN A 493 -18.25 -4.53 -22.60
C GLN A 493 -16.73 -4.56 -22.49
N GLY A 494 -16.08 -3.39 -22.52
CA GLY A 494 -14.64 -3.26 -22.25
C GLY A 494 -14.25 -3.78 -20.86
N ALA A 495 -15.04 -3.46 -19.83
CA ALA A 495 -14.84 -3.94 -18.47
C ALA A 495 -14.92 -5.46 -18.39
N ILE A 496 -15.99 -6.05 -18.95
CA ILE A 496 -16.19 -7.50 -19.01
C ILE A 496 -15.02 -8.18 -19.74
N SER A 497 -14.58 -7.63 -20.88
CA SER A 497 -13.46 -8.18 -21.62
C SER A 497 -12.18 -8.20 -20.79
N ALA A 498 -11.86 -7.09 -20.12
CA ALA A 498 -10.66 -6.98 -19.29
C ALA A 498 -10.70 -7.92 -18.08
N TYR A 499 -11.84 -8.01 -17.39
CA TYR A 499 -12.00 -8.94 -16.27
C TYR A 499 -11.99 -10.40 -16.71
N THR A 500 -12.57 -10.73 -17.87
CA THR A 500 -12.54 -12.09 -18.42
C THR A 500 -11.12 -12.50 -18.77
N GLU A 501 -10.31 -11.61 -19.34
CA GLU A 501 -8.90 -11.93 -19.56
C GLU A 501 -8.11 -12.02 -18.24
N ALA A 502 -8.42 -11.17 -17.25
CA ALA A 502 -7.75 -11.20 -15.94
C ALA A 502 -7.97 -12.52 -15.20
N ILE A 503 -9.18 -13.10 -15.32
CA ILE A 503 -9.55 -14.30 -14.56
C ILE A 503 -8.81 -15.55 -15.02
N ASP A 504 -8.36 -15.61 -16.28
CA ASP A 504 -7.64 -16.78 -16.82
C ASP A 504 -6.30 -17.05 -16.11
N TYR A 505 -5.79 -16.07 -15.35
CA TYR A 505 -4.53 -16.16 -14.60
C TYR A 505 -4.71 -16.48 -13.12
N PHE A 506 -5.95 -16.55 -12.64
CA PHE A 506 -6.27 -16.87 -11.25
C PHE A 506 -7.23 -18.06 -11.21
N THR A 507 -7.15 -18.84 -10.14
CA THR A 507 -8.07 -19.97 -9.93
C THR A 507 -8.56 -19.98 -8.49
N PRO A 508 -9.65 -20.69 -8.17
CA PRO A 508 -10.04 -20.91 -6.78
C PRO A 508 -8.92 -21.54 -5.92
N GLU A 509 -8.00 -22.28 -6.56
CA GLU A 509 -6.87 -22.93 -5.90
C GLU A 509 -5.61 -22.05 -5.83
N ILE A 510 -5.46 -21.10 -6.76
CA ILE A 510 -4.29 -20.22 -6.92
C ILE A 510 -4.78 -18.76 -6.91
N GLU A 511 -4.47 -18.03 -5.85
CA GLU A 511 -4.94 -16.66 -5.59
C GLU A 511 -6.49 -16.56 -5.47
N PRO A 512 -7.13 -17.31 -4.54
CA PRO A 512 -8.59 -17.38 -4.42
C PRO A 512 -9.27 -16.01 -4.20
N LEU A 513 -8.58 -15.08 -3.55
CA LEU A 513 -9.10 -13.73 -3.31
C LEU A 513 -9.19 -12.92 -4.61
N ASN A 514 -8.12 -12.92 -5.42
CA ASN A 514 -8.10 -12.24 -6.71
C ASN A 514 -9.13 -12.86 -7.66
N TYR A 515 -9.24 -14.19 -7.65
CA TYR A 515 -10.27 -14.90 -8.41
C TYR A 515 -11.69 -14.47 -8.00
N ALA A 516 -12.00 -14.47 -6.69
CA ALA A 516 -13.31 -14.06 -6.18
C ALA A 516 -13.63 -12.58 -6.45
N MET A 517 -12.63 -11.70 -6.34
CA MET A 517 -12.77 -10.27 -6.64
C MET A 517 -13.11 -10.06 -8.12
N ILE A 518 -12.40 -10.72 -9.03
CA ILE A 518 -12.66 -10.59 -10.48
C ILE A 518 -14.02 -11.17 -10.85
N GLN A 519 -14.41 -12.30 -10.26
CA GLN A 519 -15.77 -12.86 -10.43
C GLN A 519 -16.86 -11.90 -9.96
N ASN A 520 -16.67 -11.25 -8.80
CA ASN A 520 -17.60 -10.24 -8.32
C ASN A 520 -17.68 -9.03 -9.26
N ASN A 521 -16.53 -8.55 -9.74
CA ASN A 521 -16.46 -7.43 -10.67
C ASN A 521 -17.13 -7.76 -12.02
N LEU A 522 -16.95 -8.98 -12.53
CA LEU A 522 -17.70 -9.50 -13.69
C LEU A 522 -19.20 -9.49 -13.45
N GLY A 523 -19.66 -10.01 -12.31
CA GLY A 523 -21.07 -10.03 -11.93
C GLY A 523 -21.68 -8.62 -11.91
N ILE A 524 -20.99 -7.65 -11.32
CA ILE A 524 -21.42 -6.24 -11.29
C ILE A 524 -21.46 -5.65 -12.71
N ALA A 525 -20.46 -5.92 -13.54
CA ALA A 525 -20.42 -5.40 -14.91
C ALA A 525 -21.54 -5.98 -15.78
N TYR A 526 -21.83 -7.29 -15.69
CA TYR A 526 -22.95 -7.92 -16.37
C TYR A 526 -24.30 -7.39 -15.88
N TRP A 527 -24.45 -7.20 -14.57
CA TRP A 527 -25.68 -6.65 -13.99
C TRP A 527 -25.95 -5.23 -14.49
N ASN A 528 -24.93 -4.35 -14.49
CA ASN A 528 -25.05 -3.01 -15.06
C ASN A 528 -25.35 -3.05 -16.56
N LEU A 529 -24.69 -3.93 -17.32
CA LEU A 529 -24.91 -4.04 -18.77
C LEU A 529 -26.37 -4.41 -19.08
N ALA A 530 -26.93 -5.35 -18.32
CA ALA A 530 -28.33 -5.74 -18.46
C ALA A 530 -29.29 -4.57 -18.17
N GLN A 531 -28.98 -3.70 -17.20
CA GLN A 531 -29.79 -2.52 -16.90
C GLN A 531 -29.78 -1.49 -18.04
N PHE A 532 -28.61 -1.22 -18.63
CA PHE A 532 -28.50 -0.28 -19.75
C PHE A 532 -29.10 -0.82 -21.04
N GLN A 533 -29.08 -2.14 -21.26
CA GLN A 533 -29.74 -2.77 -22.41
C GLN A 533 -31.27 -2.85 -22.29
N GLN A 534 -31.82 -2.68 -21.07
CA GLN A 534 -33.26 -2.67 -20.82
C GLN A 534 -33.88 -1.26 -20.88
N GLN A 535 -33.07 -0.21 -21.04
CA GLN A 535 -33.58 1.15 -21.26
C GLN A 535 -33.88 1.33 -22.76
N PRO A 536 -35.16 1.53 -23.15
CA PRO A 536 -35.58 1.60 -24.55
C PRO A 536 -35.16 2.88 -25.27
#